data_AF-A0A6N6VMD1-F1
#
_entry.id   AF-A0A6N6VMD1-F1
#
_cell.length_a   1.000
_cell.length_b   1.000
_cell.length_c   1.000
_cell.angle_alpha   90.00
_cell.angle_beta   90.00
_cell.angle_gamma   90.00
#
_symmetry.space_group_name_H-M   'P 1'
#
loop_
_entity.id
_entity.type
_entity.pdbx_description
1 polymer ?
#
loop_
_entity_poly.entity_id
_entity_poly.type
_entity_poly.pdbx_seq_one_letter_code
_entity_poly.pdbx_strand_id
1 'polypeptide(L)'
;MPRDALSAMNADEPRRPGLLAIATIVVALVYGGTLGWLLLSDNRLAGEPVVRLAVAPEPAPPPATPAELRPGNPDEEPTTPKPTTTLPDTDQPSADEQALLEAAKRVEQGDEAAPADGVRIVGAESTSSDDTAPTADTIGPLRHVPDPALVANSAQGPLPVIAKDGRQAWKVYARPLPKGLAEGPRVAIVVSGMGISESATAHAIETLPPEVTLSFAPYGAKLQDWIDKARAAGHEVLLELPMEPFGYPQNDPGPYTLLTNLQPPENISRLEWQMSRFTGYAGVMNYQGARFTSTAAALSPILSALKGRGLMYVDNGTSQRSLVPKLGGEIGLPVAQGTRMVDPVQNPDVVKQSLSMLEDGAKQSGLAVGIASAFPVTVDEVAHWAKGLKAKGVVLVPVTATVGGPK
;
A
#
# COMPACT_ATOMS: atom_id res chain seq x y z
N MET A 1 -67.94 -64.07 -62.15
CA MET A 1 -67.32 -64.06 -63.49
C MET A 1 -66.88 -62.61 -63.78
N PRO A 2 -65.73 -62.40 -64.44
CA PRO A 2 -64.54 -61.77 -63.85
C PRO A 2 -63.97 -60.57 -64.67
N ARG A 3 -62.72 -60.17 -64.34
CA ARG A 3 -61.71 -59.36 -65.10
C ARG A 3 -61.74 -57.83 -64.87
N ASP A 4 -60.66 -57.06 -64.82
CA ASP A 4 -59.19 -57.21 -64.90
C ASP A 4 -58.61 -55.83 -64.44
N ALA A 5 -57.61 -55.75 -63.55
CA ALA A 5 -56.16 -55.57 -63.81
C ALA A 5 -55.63 -54.10 -63.77
N LEU A 6 -54.34 -53.99 -63.38
CA LEU A 6 -53.38 -52.85 -63.31
C LEU A 6 -53.15 -52.34 -61.86
N SER A 7 -52.12 -52.78 -61.12
CA SER A 7 -50.64 -52.73 -61.27
C SER A 7 -49.99 -51.39 -60.89
N ALA A 8 -48.82 -51.50 -60.25
CA ALA A 8 -47.82 -50.50 -59.82
C ALA A 8 -47.91 -50.04 -58.34
N MET A 9 -47.03 -50.54 -57.46
CA MET A 9 -45.69 -49.99 -57.18
C MET A 9 -45.75 -48.56 -56.62
N ASN A 10 -45.44 -48.39 -55.33
CA ASN A 10 -44.74 -47.18 -54.92
C ASN A 10 -43.75 -47.47 -53.79
N ALA A 11 -42.54 -46.99 -54.04
CA ALA A 11 -41.32 -47.20 -53.30
C ALA A 11 -41.30 -46.41 -51.98
N ASP A 12 -40.51 -46.91 -51.06
CA ASP A 12 -40.15 -46.30 -49.78
C ASP A 12 -39.34 -45.00 -50.05
N GLU A 13 -39.92 -43.84 -49.75
CA GLU A 13 -39.25 -42.53 -49.90
C GLU A 13 -38.49 -42.16 -48.61
N PRO A 14 -37.23 -41.69 -48.69
CA PRO A 14 -36.44 -41.36 -47.52
C PRO A 14 -36.92 -40.06 -46.84
N ARG A 15 -37.23 -40.14 -45.55
CA ARG A 15 -37.65 -39.02 -44.70
C ARG A 15 -36.57 -37.94 -44.62
N ARG A 16 -36.92 -36.71 -45.03
CA ARG A 16 -36.05 -35.52 -44.92
C ARG A 16 -35.81 -35.16 -43.44
N PRO A 17 -34.58 -34.85 -43.02
CA PRO A 17 -34.31 -34.45 -41.64
C PRO A 17 -34.95 -33.09 -41.34
N GLY A 18 -35.64 -32.99 -40.21
CA GLY A 18 -36.28 -31.74 -39.77
C GLY A 18 -35.27 -30.63 -39.49
N LEU A 19 -35.71 -29.37 -39.64
CA LEU A 19 -34.91 -28.15 -39.46
C LEU A 19 -34.07 -28.12 -38.17
N LEU A 20 -34.57 -28.75 -37.10
CA LEU A 20 -33.87 -28.88 -35.82
C LEU A 20 -32.62 -29.77 -35.88
N ALA A 21 -32.62 -30.82 -36.71
CA ALA A 21 -31.47 -31.70 -36.90
C ALA A 21 -30.37 -31.02 -37.74
N ILE A 22 -30.76 -30.15 -38.67
CA ILE A 22 -29.80 -29.35 -39.45
C ILE A 22 -29.12 -28.31 -38.54
N ALA A 23 -29.88 -27.66 -37.65
CA ALA A 23 -29.34 -26.68 -36.72
C ALA A 23 -28.33 -27.27 -35.72
N THR A 24 -28.60 -28.45 -35.16
CA THR A 24 -27.65 -29.12 -34.25
C THR A 24 -26.37 -29.56 -34.94
N ILE A 25 -26.45 -30.03 -36.19
CA ILE A 25 -25.26 -30.39 -36.99
C ILE A 25 -24.41 -29.15 -37.27
N VAL A 26 -25.02 -28.00 -37.59
CA VAL A 26 -24.28 -26.76 -37.83
C VAL A 26 -23.56 -26.29 -36.56
N VAL A 27 -24.23 -26.31 -35.41
CA VAL A 27 -23.59 -25.92 -34.14
C VAL A 27 -22.45 -26.88 -33.79
N ALA A 28 -22.64 -28.19 -33.96
CA ALA A 28 -21.60 -29.19 -33.71
C ALA A 28 -20.39 -29.01 -34.65
N LEU A 29 -20.60 -28.61 -35.91
CA LEU A 29 -19.52 -28.33 -36.85
C LEU A 29 -18.77 -27.04 -36.51
N VAL A 30 -19.45 -26.00 -36.00
CA VAL A 30 -18.80 -24.75 -35.58
C VAL A 30 -17.93 -24.98 -34.35
N TYR A 31 -18.45 -25.67 -33.33
CA TYR A 31 -17.68 -25.97 -32.12
C TYR A 31 -16.60 -27.02 -32.36
N GLY A 32 -16.88 -28.06 -33.15
CA GLY A 32 -15.89 -29.05 -33.54
C GLY A 32 -14.78 -28.46 -34.41
N GLY A 33 -15.12 -27.55 -35.33
CA GLY A 33 -14.16 -26.86 -36.18
C GLY A 33 -13.27 -25.89 -35.41
N THR A 34 -13.82 -25.13 -34.47
CA THR A 34 -13.04 -24.22 -33.60
C THR A 34 -12.13 -24.98 -32.64
N LEU A 35 -12.62 -26.06 -32.03
CA LEU A 35 -11.80 -26.90 -31.15
C LEU A 35 -10.73 -27.66 -31.93
N GLY A 36 -11.07 -28.17 -33.13
CA GLY A 36 -10.10 -28.78 -34.05
C GLY A 36 -9.04 -27.79 -34.51
N TRP A 37 -9.42 -26.55 -34.83
CA TRP A 37 -8.48 -25.49 -35.20
C TRP A 37 -7.53 -25.15 -34.04
N LEU A 38 -8.04 -25.01 -32.81
CA LEU A 38 -7.21 -24.75 -31.62
C LEU A 38 -6.23 -25.89 -31.31
N LEU A 39 -6.62 -27.14 -31.56
CA LEU A 39 -5.77 -28.32 -31.31
C LEU A 39 -4.74 -28.57 -32.42
N LEU A 40 -5.01 -28.14 -33.67
CA LEU A 40 -4.10 -28.30 -34.81
C LEU A 40 -3.25 -27.05 -35.10
N SER A 41 -3.64 -25.87 -34.62
CA SER A 41 -2.84 -24.65 -34.79
C SER A 41 -1.69 -24.65 -33.79
N ASP A 42 -0.53 -25.17 -34.19
CA ASP A 42 0.73 -25.06 -33.44
C ASP A 42 1.26 -23.61 -33.53
N ASN A 43 0.62 -22.69 -32.81
CA ASN A 43 1.01 -21.28 -32.74
C ASN A 43 1.80 -21.05 -31.44
N ARG A 44 3.10 -21.37 -31.47
CA ARG A 44 4.05 -21.12 -30.36
C ARG A 44 4.36 -19.64 -30.08
N LEU A 45 3.59 -18.70 -30.63
CA LEU A 45 3.77 -17.25 -30.46
C LEU A 45 2.46 -16.50 -30.17
N ALA A 46 1.37 -17.20 -29.87
CA ALA A 46 0.12 -16.56 -29.43
C ALA A 46 0.23 -16.18 -27.94
N GLY A 47 0.85 -15.04 -27.64
CA GLY A 47 0.96 -14.52 -26.27
C GLY A 47 2.01 -13.44 -26.03
N GLU A 48 2.90 -13.15 -26.98
CA GLU A 48 3.88 -12.06 -26.81
C GLU A 48 3.37 -10.75 -27.44
N PRO A 49 3.39 -9.61 -26.72
CA PRO A 49 3.04 -8.32 -27.29
C PRO A 49 4.11 -7.90 -28.30
N VAL A 50 3.81 -8.03 -29.60
CA VAL A 50 4.67 -7.49 -30.66
C VAL A 50 4.39 -5.98 -30.80
N VAL A 51 5.24 -5.16 -30.21
CA VAL A 51 5.24 -3.71 -30.45
C VAL A 51 5.82 -3.46 -31.84
N ARG A 52 4.97 -3.06 -32.80
CA ARG A 52 5.44 -2.50 -34.08
C ARG A 52 5.66 -1.00 -33.90
N LEU A 53 6.92 -0.61 -33.70
CA LEU A 53 7.33 0.80 -33.81
C LEU A 53 7.37 1.19 -35.28
N ALA A 54 6.35 1.92 -35.73
CA ALA A 54 6.47 2.71 -36.95
C ALA A 54 7.34 3.93 -36.61
N VAL A 55 8.60 3.92 -37.03
CA VAL A 55 9.45 5.11 -37.01
C VAL A 55 8.87 6.10 -38.02
N ALA A 56 8.26 7.17 -37.53
CA ALA A 56 7.92 8.31 -38.37
C ALA A 56 9.23 8.92 -38.91
N PRO A 57 9.36 9.20 -40.23
CA PRO A 57 10.52 9.92 -40.72
C PRO A 57 10.58 11.30 -40.07
N GLU A 58 11.79 11.65 -39.66
CA GLU A 58 12.16 12.90 -39.02
C GLU A 58 11.59 14.12 -39.79
N PRO A 59 10.89 15.06 -39.14
CA PRO A 59 10.43 16.26 -39.81
C PRO A 59 11.65 17.08 -40.22
N ALA A 60 11.72 17.39 -41.52
CA ALA A 60 12.79 18.20 -42.10
C ALA A 60 12.95 19.54 -41.35
N PRO A 61 14.18 20.05 -41.20
CA PRO A 61 14.41 21.34 -40.56
C PRO A 61 13.70 22.45 -41.36
N PRO A 62 13.12 23.46 -40.68
CA PRO A 62 12.43 24.54 -41.36
C PRO A 62 13.41 25.34 -42.23
N PRO A 63 12.97 25.83 -43.41
CA PRO A 63 13.84 26.59 -44.30
C PRO A 63 14.26 27.91 -43.65
N ALA A 64 15.56 28.22 -43.79
CA ALA A 64 16.10 29.53 -43.45
C ALA A 64 15.36 30.62 -44.24
N THR A 65 14.64 31.49 -43.53
CA THR A 65 14.07 32.69 -44.13
C THR A 65 15.12 33.82 -44.07
N PRO A 66 15.42 34.51 -45.20
CA PRO A 66 16.43 35.56 -45.24
C PRO A 66 16.10 36.77 -44.35
N ALA A 67 17.17 37.39 -43.87
CA ALA A 67 17.17 38.62 -43.10
C ALA A 67 16.38 39.75 -43.77
N GLU A 68 15.44 40.34 -43.04
CA GLU A 68 14.85 41.63 -43.38
C GLU A 68 15.06 42.60 -42.21
N LEU A 69 15.84 43.63 -42.50
CA LEU A 69 16.25 44.71 -41.61
C LEU A 69 15.03 45.55 -41.20
N ARG A 70 14.91 45.85 -39.91
CA ARG A 70 14.12 47.02 -39.44
C ARG A 70 15.01 47.98 -38.66
N PRO A 71 14.98 49.28 -38.95
CA PRO A 71 15.66 50.31 -38.18
C PRO A 71 14.85 50.69 -36.93
N GLY A 72 15.55 51.31 -35.98
CA GLY A 72 15.20 51.39 -34.56
C GLY A 72 14.10 52.36 -34.14
N ASN A 73 13.83 52.32 -32.84
CA ASN A 73 13.05 53.29 -32.08
C ASN A 73 13.98 54.05 -31.13
N PRO A 74 13.67 55.33 -30.83
CA PRO A 74 14.06 55.95 -29.57
C PRO A 74 12.84 56.32 -28.70
N ASP A 75 13.13 56.29 -27.39
CA ASP A 75 12.63 57.12 -26.29
C ASP A 75 11.35 56.80 -25.46
N GLU A 76 11.64 56.80 -24.15
CA GLU A 76 10.91 57.33 -22.96
C GLU A 76 9.76 56.57 -22.24
N GLU A 77 10.15 55.90 -21.13
CA GLU A 77 9.80 56.13 -19.69
C GLU A 77 8.31 56.14 -19.17
N PRO A 78 8.03 56.05 -17.83
CA PRO A 78 7.73 54.81 -17.09
C PRO A 78 6.37 54.78 -16.34
N THR A 79 5.82 53.60 -16.00
CA THR A 79 4.85 53.45 -14.87
C THR A 79 4.91 52.08 -14.16
N THR A 80 4.55 52.12 -12.87
CA THR A 80 4.66 51.22 -11.70
C THR A 80 4.24 49.72 -11.78
N PRO A 81 4.73 48.85 -10.86
CA PRO A 81 4.58 47.39 -10.91
C PRO A 81 3.34 46.83 -10.17
N LYS A 82 2.74 45.76 -10.73
CA LYS A 82 1.92 44.76 -10.01
C LYS A 82 2.73 43.47 -9.86
N PRO A 83 2.68 42.75 -8.71
CA PRO A 83 3.45 41.54 -8.51
C PRO A 83 2.76 40.33 -9.15
N THR A 84 3.38 39.75 -10.18
CA THR A 84 3.12 38.37 -10.58
C THR A 84 4.29 37.54 -10.07
N THR A 85 4.03 36.77 -9.02
CA THR A 85 4.94 35.74 -8.51
C THR A 85 4.85 34.53 -9.44
N THR A 86 5.79 34.38 -10.36
CA THR A 86 6.08 33.10 -11.02
C THR A 86 7.01 32.30 -10.12
N LEU A 87 6.48 31.20 -9.55
CA LEU A 87 7.26 30.13 -8.95
C LEU A 87 7.98 29.36 -10.07
N PRO A 88 9.26 28.97 -9.91
CA PRO A 88 9.99 28.21 -10.91
C PRO A 88 9.51 26.75 -10.97
N ASP A 89 9.17 26.28 -12.18
CA ASP A 89 9.08 24.87 -12.53
C ASP A 89 10.40 24.18 -12.17
N THR A 90 10.35 23.22 -11.27
CA THR A 90 11.47 22.32 -10.99
C THR A 90 11.02 20.89 -11.22
N ASP A 91 10.81 20.54 -12.49
CA ASP A 91 10.65 19.16 -12.97
C ASP A 91 12.03 18.46 -13.11
N GLN A 92 12.98 18.78 -12.23
CA GLN A 92 14.26 18.08 -12.16
C GLN A 92 14.30 17.20 -10.91
N PRO A 93 14.48 15.87 -11.06
CA PRO A 93 14.65 14.98 -9.93
C PRO A 93 15.87 15.41 -9.12
N SER A 94 15.72 15.40 -7.80
CA SER A 94 16.79 15.68 -6.85
C SER A 94 18.00 14.77 -7.09
N ALA A 95 19.19 15.18 -6.63
CA ALA A 95 20.40 14.37 -6.75
C ALA A 95 20.22 12.95 -6.14
N ASP A 96 19.36 12.84 -5.13
CA ASP A 96 19.04 11.58 -4.45
C ASP A 96 18.13 10.68 -5.32
N GLU A 97 17.16 11.25 -6.03
CA GLU A 97 16.33 10.51 -6.99
C GLU A 97 17.17 10.04 -8.18
N GLN A 98 18.11 10.86 -8.65
CA GLN A 98 19.05 10.48 -9.71
C GLN A 98 19.95 9.32 -9.26
N ALA A 99 20.44 9.33 -8.02
CA ALA A 99 21.22 8.24 -7.46
C ALA A 99 20.43 6.92 -7.36
N LEU A 100 19.15 6.98 -7.00
CA LEU A 100 18.23 5.83 -6.97
C LEU A 100 17.93 5.28 -8.37
N LEU A 101 17.71 6.16 -9.35
CA LEU A 101 17.52 5.81 -10.76
C LEU A 101 18.77 5.17 -11.37
N GLU A 102 19.97 5.65 -11.02
CA GLU A 102 21.22 5.04 -11.46
C GLU A 102 21.52 3.69 -10.78
N ALA A 103 21.21 3.55 -9.50
CA ALA A 103 21.34 2.29 -8.79
C ALA A 103 20.41 1.22 -9.38
N ALA A 104 19.16 1.60 -9.70
CA ALA A 104 18.20 0.71 -10.36
C ALA A 104 18.67 0.25 -11.75
N LYS A 105 19.24 1.16 -12.55
CA LYS A 105 19.79 0.82 -13.87
C LYS A 105 20.99 -0.12 -13.83
N ARG A 106 21.86 -0.01 -12.81
CA ARG A 106 23.01 -0.90 -12.64
C ARG A 106 22.60 -2.34 -12.32
N VAL A 107 21.50 -2.52 -11.59
CA VAL A 107 20.94 -3.86 -11.29
C VAL A 107 20.27 -4.47 -12.52
N GLU A 108 19.61 -3.65 -13.35
CA GLU A 108 18.97 -4.11 -14.60
C GLU A 108 19.98 -4.54 -15.68
N GLN A 109 21.24 -4.07 -15.58
CA GLN A 109 22.30 -4.35 -16.55
C GLN A 109 23.17 -5.58 -16.22
N GLY A 110 22.86 -6.34 -15.16
CA GLY A 110 23.37 -7.70 -14.98
C GLY A 110 24.87 -7.85 -14.72
N ASP A 111 25.49 -6.95 -13.95
CA ASP A 111 26.84 -7.19 -13.41
C ASP A 111 26.75 -8.15 -12.20
N GLU A 112 26.66 -9.44 -12.51
CA GLU A 112 26.64 -10.54 -11.55
C GLU A 112 28.08 -11.07 -11.34
N ALA A 113 28.62 -10.88 -10.13
CA ALA A 113 29.77 -11.62 -9.66
C ALA A 113 29.39 -12.37 -8.37
N ALA A 114 28.76 -13.53 -8.54
CA ALA A 114 28.58 -14.52 -7.48
C ALA A 114 29.61 -15.64 -7.64
N PRO A 115 30.09 -16.22 -6.53
CA PRO A 115 30.36 -17.65 -6.48
C PRO A 115 29.32 -18.34 -5.61
N ALA A 116 28.67 -19.32 -6.21
CA ALA A 116 27.82 -20.30 -5.55
C ALA A 116 28.67 -21.25 -4.69
N ASP A 117 28.21 -21.57 -3.48
CA ASP A 117 28.34 -22.94 -2.99
C ASP A 117 27.25 -23.32 -1.97
N GLY A 118 26.85 -24.58 -2.03
CA GLY A 118 25.54 -25.07 -1.59
C GLY A 118 25.31 -25.21 -0.08
N VAL A 119 24.08 -24.90 0.34
CA VAL A 119 23.58 -25.20 1.69
C VAL A 119 22.90 -26.57 1.69
N ARG A 120 23.48 -27.51 2.45
CA ARG A 120 22.85 -28.79 2.82
C ARG A 120 21.96 -28.57 4.05
N ILE A 121 20.70 -28.95 3.95
CA ILE A 121 19.77 -29.02 5.08
C ILE A 121 20.17 -30.22 5.96
N VAL A 122 20.53 -29.95 7.21
CA VAL A 122 20.66 -30.96 8.28
C VAL A 122 19.64 -30.61 9.35
N GLY A 123 18.76 -31.57 9.66
CA GLY A 123 17.67 -31.43 10.62
C GLY A 123 18.16 -31.12 12.03
N ALA A 124 17.49 -30.18 12.67
CA ALA A 124 17.71 -29.84 14.07
C ALA A 124 16.86 -30.75 14.96
N GLU A 125 17.50 -31.69 15.65
CA GLU A 125 17.03 -32.19 16.93
C GLU A 125 17.38 -31.15 18.00
N SER A 126 16.38 -30.58 18.68
CA SER A 126 16.58 -29.65 19.79
C SER A 126 16.63 -30.42 21.10
N THR A 127 17.82 -30.63 21.63
CA THR A 127 18.03 -30.90 23.05
C THR A 127 17.87 -29.61 23.84
N SER A 128 17.03 -29.68 24.86
CA SER A 128 16.75 -28.61 25.81
C SER A 128 17.83 -28.61 26.90
N SER A 129 18.36 -27.45 27.24
CA SER A 129 18.90 -27.19 28.58
C SER A 129 18.98 -25.69 28.84
N ASP A 130 18.41 -25.33 29.97
CA ASP A 130 18.16 -24.01 30.54
C ASP A 130 19.39 -23.12 30.77
N ASP A 131 19.05 -21.83 30.92
CA ASP A 131 19.32 -21.00 32.11
C ASP A 131 20.13 -19.74 31.80
N THR A 132 19.42 -18.62 31.57
CA THR A 132 19.97 -17.28 31.82
C THR A 132 18.85 -16.35 32.29
N ALA A 133 19.07 -15.78 33.47
CA ALA A 133 18.17 -14.90 34.22
C ALA A 133 17.66 -13.68 33.42
N PRO A 134 16.44 -13.17 33.72
CA PRO A 134 15.83 -12.08 32.96
C PRO A 134 16.47 -10.72 33.28
N THR A 135 16.89 -10.00 32.24
CA THR A 135 17.26 -8.58 32.29
C THR A 135 16.01 -7.69 32.31
N ALA A 136 16.10 -6.58 33.03
CA ALA A 136 14.98 -5.73 33.45
C ALA A 136 14.38 -4.78 32.39
N ASP A 137 14.40 -5.12 31.09
CA ASP A 137 14.01 -4.18 30.01
C ASP A 137 12.80 -4.60 29.15
N THR A 138 12.16 -5.75 29.41
CA THR A 138 11.07 -6.20 28.53
C THR A 138 9.72 -5.68 29.01
N ILE A 139 9.20 -4.64 28.37
CA ILE A 139 7.75 -4.38 28.39
C ILE A 139 7.08 -5.60 27.78
N GLY A 140 6.41 -6.37 28.64
CA GLY A 140 5.74 -7.62 28.30
C GLY A 140 4.53 -7.45 27.38
N PRO A 141 3.70 -8.51 27.22
CA PRO A 141 2.55 -8.52 26.33
C PRO A 141 1.63 -7.31 26.57
N LEU A 142 1.09 -6.73 25.50
CA LEU A 142 0.11 -5.65 25.64
C LEU A 142 -1.21 -6.20 26.19
N ARG A 143 -2.02 -5.29 26.76
CA ARG A 143 -3.36 -5.63 27.27
C ARG A 143 -4.19 -6.34 26.22
N HIS A 144 -4.91 -7.37 26.67
CA HIS A 144 -5.91 -8.09 25.89
C HIS A 144 -6.97 -7.11 25.37
N VAL A 145 -7.47 -7.38 24.16
CA VAL A 145 -8.46 -6.55 23.46
C VAL A 145 -9.72 -7.37 23.17
N PRO A 146 -10.87 -6.73 22.99
CA PRO A 146 -11.13 -5.30 23.17
C PRO A 146 -11.22 -4.87 24.64
N ASP A 147 -10.94 -3.59 24.93
CA ASP A 147 -11.47 -2.93 26.12
C ASP A 147 -12.96 -2.64 25.88
N PRO A 148 -13.90 -3.22 26.66
CA PRO A 148 -15.34 -3.05 26.44
C PRO A 148 -15.81 -1.60 26.53
N ALA A 149 -15.08 -0.72 27.23
CA ALA A 149 -15.43 0.68 27.34
C ALA A 149 -15.09 1.50 26.08
N LEU A 150 -14.26 0.95 25.18
CA LEU A 150 -13.80 1.60 23.95
C LEU A 150 -14.46 1.05 22.69
N VAL A 151 -15.42 0.14 22.82
CA VAL A 151 -16.11 -0.49 21.69
C VAL A 151 -17.62 -0.37 21.87
N ALA A 152 -18.30 0.04 20.80
CA ALA A 152 -19.75 0.03 20.70
C ALA A 152 -20.19 -0.84 19.52
N ASN A 153 -21.25 -1.62 19.71
CA ASN A 153 -21.83 -2.40 18.62
C ASN A 153 -22.62 -1.50 17.66
N SER A 154 -22.47 -1.73 16.37
CA SER A 154 -23.19 -1.06 15.28
C SER A 154 -23.72 -2.07 14.28
N ALA A 155 -24.49 -1.61 13.28
CA ALA A 155 -24.96 -2.46 12.19
C ALA A 155 -23.79 -3.06 11.36
N GLN A 156 -22.66 -2.35 11.28
CA GLN A 156 -21.47 -2.77 10.55
C GLN A 156 -20.56 -3.69 11.38
N GLY A 157 -20.78 -3.80 12.69
CA GLY A 157 -19.95 -4.53 13.65
C GLY A 157 -19.41 -3.65 14.79
N PRO A 158 -18.36 -4.08 15.51
CA PRO A 158 -17.81 -3.34 16.63
C PRO A 158 -17.09 -2.07 16.14
N LEU A 159 -17.39 -0.91 16.70
CA LEU A 159 -16.73 0.34 16.33
C LEU A 159 -16.03 0.98 17.54
N PRO A 160 -14.88 1.65 17.34
CA PRO A 160 -14.22 2.38 18.40
C PRO A 160 -15.06 3.58 18.83
N VAL A 161 -15.09 3.80 20.14
CA VAL A 161 -15.72 4.95 20.81
C VAL A 161 -14.81 5.49 21.90
N ILE A 162 -14.99 6.77 22.23
CA ILE A 162 -14.40 7.34 23.44
C ILE A 162 -15.17 6.79 24.65
N ALA A 163 -14.45 6.26 25.63
CA ALA A 163 -15.06 5.73 26.84
C ALA A 163 -15.79 6.83 27.63
N LYS A 164 -16.76 6.45 28.46
CA LYS A 164 -17.54 7.39 29.29
C LYS A 164 -16.67 8.22 30.25
N ASP A 165 -15.50 7.69 30.61
CA ASP A 165 -14.49 8.35 31.45
C ASP A 165 -13.50 9.22 30.65
N GLY A 166 -13.70 9.36 29.33
CA GLY A 166 -12.88 10.17 28.44
C GLY A 166 -11.63 9.45 27.90
N ARG A 167 -11.39 8.18 28.25
CA ARG A 167 -10.26 7.42 27.67
C ARG A 167 -10.45 7.25 26.16
N GLN A 168 -9.34 7.38 25.44
CA GLN A 168 -9.28 7.33 23.98
C GLN A 168 -8.46 6.12 23.54
N ALA A 169 -8.89 5.45 22.47
CA ALA A 169 -8.25 4.24 21.95
C ALA A 169 -6.77 4.44 21.64
N TRP A 170 -6.38 5.58 21.07
CA TRP A 170 -4.98 5.86 20.73
C TRP A 170 -4.04 5.92 21.95
N LYS A 171 -4.56 6.20 23.15
CA LYS A 171 -3.77 6.17 24.40
C LYS A 171 -3.84 4.81 25.10
N VAL A 172 -5.00 4.17 25.08
CA VAL A 172 -5.22 2.90 25.80
C VAL A 172 -4.55 1.73 25.09
N TYR A 173 -4.55 1.74 23.76
CA TYR A 173 -3.96 0.68 22.94
C TYR A 173 -2.53 0.96 22.52
N ALA A 174 -1.97 2.12 22.91
CA ALA A 174 -0.58 2.45 22.69
C ALA A 174 0.36 1.46 23.38
N ARG A 175 1.50 1.16 22.76
CA ARG A 175 2.59 0.48 23.45
C ARG A 175 3.20 1.45 24.48
N PRO A 176 3.27 1.08 25.78
CA PRO A 176 3.92 1.93 26.77
C PRO A 176 5.43 1.99 26.48
N LEU A 177 6.05 3.12 26.78
CA LEU A 177 7.50 3.28 26.68
C LEU A 177 8.19 2.79 27.95
N PRO A 178 9.39 2.19 27.85
CA PRO A 178 10.19 1.82 29.02
C PRO A 178 10.49 3.03 29.91
N LYS A 179 10.52 2.82 31.22
CA LYS A 179 10.99 3.84 32.16
C LYS A 179 12.49 4.04 31.96
N GLY A 180 12.93 5.29 31.81
CA GLY A 180 14.34 5.57 31.52
C GLY A 180 14.73 5.28 30.07
N LEU A 181 13.76 5.33 29.15
CA LEU A 181 14.05 5.35 27.72
C LEU A 181 15.16 6.37 27.44
N ALA A 182 16.18 5.95 26.68
CA ALA A 182 17.33 6.79 26.41
C ALA A 182 16.89 8.13 25.81
N GLU A 183 17.51 9.21 26.27
CA GLU A 183 17.36 10.52 25.65
C GLU A 183 18.12 10.49 24.31
N GLY A 184 17.44 10.79 23.21
CA GLY A 184 18.06 10.78 21.89
C GLY A 184 17.06 10.90 20.73
N PRO A 185 17.57 10.98 19.48
CA PRO A 185 16.76 10.93 18.29
C PRO A 185 15.83 9.72 18.27
N ARG A 186 14.56 9.95 17.97
CA ARG A 186 13.54 8.89 17.92
C ARG A 186 13.27 8.47 16.50
N VAL A 187 13.16 7.16 16.27
CA VAL A 187 12.64 6.61 15.02
C VAL A 187 11.43 5.76 15.33
N ALA A 188 10.37 5.89 14.54
CA ALA A 188 9.28 4.92 14.50
C ALA A 188 9.26 4.21 13.16
N ILE A 189 8.92 2.93 13.16
CA ILE A 189 8.64 2.15 11.94
C ILE A 189 7.21 1.64 12.01
N VAL A 190 6.47 1.84 10.91
CA VAL A 190 5.17 1.21 10.69
C VAL A 190 5.27 0.24 9.53
N VAL A 191 4.96 -1.04 9.76
CA VAL A 191 4.91 -2.07 8.72
C VAL A 191 3.47 -2.29 8.29
N SER A 192 3.20 -2.02 7.02
CA SER A 192 1.91 -2.10 6.34
C SER A 192 1.69 -3.44 5.63
N GLY A 193 0.45 -3.69 5.21
CA GLY A 193 0.04 -4.88 4.46
C GLY A 193 -0.23 -6.11 5.32
N MET A 194 -0.30 -5.95 6.64
CA MET A 194 -0.54 -7.06 7.56
C MET A 194 -1.95 -7.64 7.36
N GLY A 195 -2.09 -8.95 7.52
CA GLY A 195 -3.35 -9.69 7.36
C GLY A 195 -3.67 -10.13 5.94
N ILE A 196 -2.99 -9.61 4.90
CA ILE A 196 -3.19 -10.05 3.50
C ILE A 196 -2.58 -11.44 3.28
N SER A 197 -1.35 -11.65 3.75
CA SER A 197 -0.67 -12.93 3.71
C SER A 197 -0.48 -13.46 5.13
N GLU A 198 -1.06 -14.63 5.44
CA GLU A 198 -0.94 -15.24 6.77
C GLU A 198 0.52 -15.53 7.13
N SER A 199 1.34 -16.02 6.17
CA SER A 199 2.75 -16.33 6.40
C SER A 199 3.60 -15.08 6.60
N ALA A 200 3.41 -14.04 5.78
CA ALA A 200 4.12 -12.77 5.95
C ALA A 200 3.74 -12.07 7.26
N THR A 201 2.46 -12.17 7.64
CA THR A 201 1.96 -11.60 8.90
C THR A 201 2.58 -12.30 10.11
N ALA A 202 2.64 -13.64 10.09
CA ALA A 202 3.30 -14.41 11.15
C ALA A 202 4.79 -14.06 11.24
N HIS A 203 5.50 -14.06 10.10
CA HIS A 203 6.93 -13.73 10.03
C HIS A 203 7.23 -12.35 10.61
N ALA A 204 6.43 -11.34 10.25
CA ALA A 204 6.58 -9.99 10.78
C ALA A 204 6.37 -9.92 12.30
N ILE A 205 5.33 -10.59 12.83
CA ILE A 205 5.06 -10.63 14.29
C ILE A 205 6.18 -11.35 15.06
N GLU A 206 6.76 -12.40 14.47
CA GLU A 206 7.79 -13.22 15.13
C GLU A 206 9.19 -12.59 15.07
N THR A 207 9.46 -11.79 14.02
CA THR A 207 10.81 -11.31 13.70
C THR A 207 11.06 -9.87 14.16
N LEU A 208 10.04 -8.99 14.06
CA LEU A 208 10.20 -7.57 14.36
C LEU A 208 10.26 -7.33 15.87
N PRO A 209 11.07 -6.37 16.34
CA PRO A 209 11.03 -5.96 17.73
C PRO A 209 9.69 -5.27 18.03
N PRO A 210 9.17 -5.40 19.26
CA PRO A 210 7.82 -4.99 19.61
C PRO A 210 7.59 -3.48 19.57
N GLU A 211 8.64 -2.67 19.48
CA GLU A 211 8.57 -1.23 19.22
C GLU A 211 8.08 -0.90 17.80
N VAL A 212 8.19 -1.82 16.83
CA VAL A 212 7.65 -1.64 15.48
C VAL A 212 6.13 -1.73 15.52
N THR A 213 5.47 -0.74 14.91
CA THR A 213 4.01 -0.71 14.81
C THR A 213 3.55 -1.49 13.59
N LEU A 214 2.48 -2.28 13.72
CA LEU A 214 1.94 -3.12 12.65
C LEU A 214 0.59 -2.56 12.16
N SER A 215 0.46 -2.33 10.86
CA SER A 215 -0.75 -1.79 10.25
C SER A 215 -1.45 -2.87 9.41
N PHE A 216 -2.72 -3.12 9.70
CA PHE A 216 -3.47 -4.23 9.13
C PHE A 216 -4.47 -3.77 8.08
N ALA A 217 -4.44 -4.45 6.93
CA ALA A 217 -5.40 -4.25 5.87
C ALA A 217 -6.80 -4.75 6.27
N PRO A 218 -7.88 -4.04 5.90
CA PRO A 218 -9.24 -4.41 6.30
C PRO A 218 -9.79 -5.66 5.60
N TYR A 219 -9.09 -6.15 4.58
CA TYR A 219 -9.51 -7.25 3.72
C TYR A 219 -8.90 -8.61 4.07
N GLY A 220 -8.01 -8.65 5.08
CA GLY A 220 -7.41 -9.89 5.53
C GLY A 220 -8.41 -10.86 6.17
N ALA A 221 -8.03 -12.13 6.22
CA ALA A 221 -8.77 -13.16 6.93
C ALA A 221 -8.35 -13.23 8.41
N LYS A 222 -9.29 -13.62 9.30
CA LYS A 222 -9.03 -13.85 10.74
C LYS A 222 -8.29 -12.69 11.42
N LEU A 223 -8.64 -11.45 11.06
CA LEU A 223 -7.90 -10.27 11.50
C LEU A 223 -7.79 -10.16 13.02
N GLN A 224 -8.88 -10.46 13.77
CA GLN A 224 -8.84 -10.39 15.23
C GLN A 224 -7.81 -11.36 15.83
N ASP A 225 -7.70 -12.60 15.32
CA ASP A 225 -6.69 -13.57 15.78
C ASP A 225 -5.26 -13.03 15.57
N TRP A 226 -5.02 -12.34 14.44
CA TRP A 226 -3.73 -11.71 14.17
C TRP A 226 -3.46 -10.51 15.07
N ILE A 227 -4.49 -9.70 15.38
CA ILE A 227 -4.35 -8.59 16.33
C ILE A 227 -3.99 -9.11 17.72
N ASP A 228 -4.66 -10.17 18.17
CA ASP A 228 -4.42 -10.74 19.50
C ASP A 228 -2.98 -11.28 19.59
N LYS A 229 -2.48 -11.94 18.55
CA LYS A 229 -1.08 -12.39 18.44
C LYS A 229 -0.09 -11.22 18.41
N ALA A 230 -0.33 -10.21 17.57
CA ALA A 230 0.55 -9.03 17.47
C ALA A 230 0.65 -8.30 18.82
N ARG A 231 -0.47 -8.12 19.51
CA ARG A 231 -0.51 -7.48 20.84
C ARG A 231 0.12 -8.34 21.93
N ALA A 232 -0.06 -9.66 21.88
CA ALA A 232 0.63 -10.59 22.76
C ALA A 232 2.16 -10.55 22.55
N ALA A 233 2.62 -10.35 21.31
CA ALA A 233 4.03 -10.12 21.00
C ALA A 233 4.53 -8.71 21.37
N GLY A 234 3.63 -7.79 21.76
CA GLY A 234 3.99 -6.46 22.26
C GLY A 234 3.82 -5.32 21.25
N HIS A 235 3.40 -5.63 20.02
CA HIS A 235 3.26 -4.64 18.95
C HIS A 235 2.04 -3.74 19.13
N GLU A 236 2.23 -2.46 18.85
CA GLU A 236 1.14 -1.53 18.60
C GLU A 236 0.50 -1.83 17.23
N VAL A 237 -0.81 -1.65 17.14
CA VAL A 237 -1.60 -2.02 15.95
C VAL A 237 -2.34 -0.79 15.40
N LEU A 238 -2.36 -0.68 14.08
CA LEU A 238 -3.17 0.28 13.31
C LEU A 238 -4.10 -0.46 12.33
N LEU A 239 -5.15 0.25 11.90
CA LEU A 239 -5.97 -0.12 10.76
C LEU A 239 -5.56 0.65 9.51
N GLU A 240 -5.37 -0.04 8.40
CA GLU A 240 -5.18 0.62 7.11
C GLU A 240 -6.51 1.05 6.50
N LEU A 241 -6.49 2.24 5.90
CA LEU A 241 -7.61 2.81 5.18
C LEU A 241 -7.29 2.91 3.70
N PRO A 242 -7.76 1.97 2.87
CA PRO A 242 -7.80 2.11 1.42
C PRO A 242 -8.45 3.44 1.00
N MET A 243 -7.69 4.30 0.32
CA MET A 243 -8.11 5.63 -0.11
C MET A 243 -7.75 5.88 -1.57
N GLU A 244 -8.53 6.72 -2.26
CA GLU A 244 -8.38 7.00 -3.70
C GLU A 244 -6.98 7.51 -4.08
N PRO A 245 -6.22 6.76 -4.91
CA PRO A 245 -5.04 7.28 -5.58
C PRO A 245 -5.41 8.09 -6.83
N PHE A 246 -4.45 8.80 -7.44
CA PHE A 246 -4.68 9.49 -8.71
C PHE A 246 -5.01 8.53 -9.87
N GLY A 247 -4.54 7.28 -9.82
CA GLY A 247 -4.77 6.25 -10.83
C GLY A 247 -6.08 5.48 -10.70
N TYR A 248 -7.01 5.90 -9.85
CA TYR A 248 -8.30 5.23 -9.70
C TYR A 248 -9.20 5.48 -10.95
N PRO A 249 -9.94 4.48 -11.46
CA PRO A 249 -10.12 3.11 -10.93
C PRO A 249 -9.12 2.07 -11.47
N GLN A 250 -8.17 2.43 -12.33
CA GLN A 250 -7.19 1.46 -12.86
C GLN A 250 -6.30 0.86 -11.77
N ASN A 251 -6.01 1.64 -10.72
CA ASN A 251 -5.38 1.21 -9.48
C ASN A 251 -6.43 1.33 -8.35
N ASP A 252 -7.22 0.27 -8.14
CA ASP A 252 -8.26 0.19 -7.12
C ASP A 252 -7.74 -0.51 -5.85
N PRO A 253 -7.64 0.20 -4.71
CA PRO A 253 -7.24 -0.37 -3.43
C PRO A 253 -8.25 -1.38 -2.84
N GLY A 254 -9.48 -1.45 -3.35
CA GLY A 254 -10.49 -2.41 -2.93
C GLY A 254 -11.92 -1.86 -2.81
N PRO A 255 -12.89 -2.73 -2.49
CA PRO A 255 -14.32 -2.41 -2.63
C PRO A 255 -14.83 -1.29 -1.69
N TYR A 256 -14.13 -1.04 -0.58
CA TYR A 256 -14.50 -0.01 0.40
C TYR A 256 -13.57 1.20 0.37
N THR A 257 -12.81 1.39 -0.72
CA THR A 257 -11.95 2.57 -0.91
C THR A 257 -12.71 3.86 -0.64
N LEU A 258 -12.13 4.77 0.15
CA LEU A 258 -12.69 6.11 0.35
C LEU A 258 -12.42 6.95 -0.90
N LEU A 259 -13.46 7.56 -1.48
CA LEU A 259 -13.40 8.24 -2.77
C LEU A 259 -13.81 9.72 -2.67
N THR A 260 -13.10 10.58 -3.40
CA THR A 260 -13.33 12.03 -3.44
C THR A 260 -14.65 12.42 -4.09
N ASN A 261 -15.22 11.57 -4.94
CA ASN A 261 -16.47 11.83 -5.65
C ASN A 261 -17.72 11.33 -4.91
N LEU A 262 -17.57 10.66 -3.77
CA LEU A 262 -18.70 10.20 -2.96
C LEU A 262 -19.20 11.29 -2.02
N GLN A 263 -20.49 11.24 -1.72
CA GLN A 263 -21.07 12.10 -0.70
C GLN A 263 -20.53 11.71 0.69
N PRO A 264 -20.40 12.65 1.64
CA PRO A 264 -19.82 12.36 2.95
C PRO A 264 -20.42 11.16 3.69
N PRO A 265 -21.77 10.96 3.73
CA PRO A 265 -22.35 9.79 4.42
C PRO A 265 -21.91 8.44 3.85
N GLU A 266 -21.67 8.36 2.54
CA GLU A 266 -21.23 7.14 1.88
C GLU A 266 -19.78 6.79 2.27
N ASN A 267 -18.89 7.79 2.29
CA ASN A 267 -17.53 7.62 2.77
C ASN A 267 -17.49 7.26 4.27
N ILE A 268 -18.41 7.81 5.08
CA ILE A 268 -18.53 7.43 6.49
C ILE A 268 -18.98 5.97 6.64
N SER A 269 -19.96 5.51 5.85
CA SER A 269 -20.38 4.11 5.84
C SER A 269 -19.22 3.17 5.49
N ARG A 270 -18.41 3.52 4.48
CA ARG A 270 -17.20 2.78 4.10
C ARG A 270 -16.16 2.77 5.21
N LEU A 271 -15.92 3.92 5.85
CA LEU A 271 -15.02 4.02 7.00
C LEU A 271 -15.48 3.13 8.16
N GLU A 272 -16.76 3.13 8.48
CA GLU A 272 -17.33 2.29 9.55
C GLU A 272 -17.21 0.80 9.24
N TRP A 273 -17.42 0.40 7.99
CA TRP A 273 -17.16 -0.98 7.56
C TRP A 273 -15.69 -1.38 7.76
N GLN A 274 -14.74 -0.50 7.42
CA GLN A 274 -13.31 -0.77 7.61
C GLN A 274 -12.93 -0.82 9.10
N MET A 275 -13.50 0.07 9.91
CA MET A 275 -13.26 0.11 11.36
C MET A 275 -13.85 -1.10 12.10
N SER A 276 -14.87 -1.74 11.54
CA SER A 276 -15.54 -2.88 12.18
C SER A 276 -14.86 -4.23 11.96
N ARG A 277 -13.79 -4.26 11.16
CA ARG A 277 -13.11 -5.51 10.78
C ARG A 277 -12.40 -6.20 11.94
N PHE A 278 -11.95 -5.43 12.92
CA PHE A 278 -11.32 -5.91 14.15
C PHE A 278 -11.33 -4.80 15.21
N THR A 279 -10.82 -5.06 16.40
CA THR A 279 -10.72 -4.10 17.51
C THR A 279 -9.29 -4.02 18.05
N GLY A 280 -8.98 -3.07 18.92
CA GLY A 280 -7.69 -3.03 19.62
C GLY A 280 -6.56 -2.27 18.91
N TYR A 281 -6.89 -1.43 17.91
CA TYR A 281 -5.95 -0.55 17.23
C TYR A 281 -5.95 0.86 17.83
N ALA A 282 -4.76 1.48 17.88
CA ALA A 282 -4.59 2.84 18.41
C ALA A 282 -5.05 3.92 17.42
N GLY A 283 -5.01 3.63 16.12
CA GLY A 283 -5.32 4.60 15.09
C GLY A 283 -5.42 3.96 13.72
N VAL A 284 -5.42 4.83 12.73
CA VAL A 284 -5.52 4.44 11.32
C VAL A 284 -4.34 4.97 10.53
N MET A 285 -4.03 4.33 9.40
CA MET A 285 -3.05 4.79 8.43
C MET A 285 -3.63 4.73 7.03
N ASN A 286 -3.39 5.71 6.17
CA ASN A 286 -3.82 5.58 4.77
C ASN A 286 -3.03 4.50 4.02
N TYR A 287 -3.75 3.72 3.22
CA TYR A 287 -3.19 2.89 2.17
C TYR A 287 -3.48 3.57 0.82
N GLN A 288 -2.41 3.95 0.11
CA GLN A 288 -2.45 4.90 -1.00
C GLN A 288 -3.12 6.24 -0.59
N GLY A 289 -4.07 6.75 -1.36
CA GLY A 289 -4.85 7.92 -0.99
C GLY A 289 -4.31 9.28 -1.43
N ALA A 290 -3.29 9.36 -2.29
CA ALA A 290 -2.67 10.64 -2.68
C ALA A 290 -3.66 11.69 -3.20
N ARG A 291 -4.72 11.25 -3.89
CA ARG A 291 -5.82 12.12 -4.35
C ARG A 291 -6.80 12.43 -3.21
N PHE A 292 -7.15 11.45 -2.40
CA PHE A 292 -8.05 11.62 -1.27
C PHE A 292 -7.49 12.59 -0.21
N THR A 293 -6.23 12.40 0.19
CA THR A 293 -5.57 13.20 1.24
C THR A 293 -5.27 14.63 0.79
N SER A 294 -5.25 14.90 -0.52
CA SER A 294 -5.12 16.25 -1.07
C SER A 294 -6.47 16.95 -1.30
N THR A 295 -7.60 16.28 -1.02
CA THR A 295 -8.96 16.82 -1.25
C THR A 295 -9.66 17.15 0.07
N ALA A 296 -9.58 18.41 0.50
CA ALA A 296 -10.09 18.87 1.81
C ALA A 296 -11.56 18.50 2.08
N ALA A 297 -12.44 18.65 1.08
CA ALA A 297 -13.87 18.37 1.22
C ALA A 297 -14.18 16.90 1.53
N ALA A 298 -13.37 15.99 0.99
CA ALA A 298 -13.51 14.55 1.24
C ALA A 298 -12.79 14.12 2.53
N LEU A 299 -11.63 14.71 2.82
CA LEU A 299 -10.79 14.35 3.97
C LEU A 299 -11.35 14.85 5.31
N SER A 300 -11.87 16.09 5.37
CA SER A 300 -12.27 16.72 6.64
C SER A 300 -13.32 15.92 7.44
N PRO A 301 -14.38 15.38 6.81
CA PRO A 301 -15.35 14.54 7.52
C PRO A 301 -14.73 13.27 8.11
N ILE A 302 -13.77 12.66 7.40
CA ILE A 302 -13.07 11.45 7.85
C ILE A 302 -12.22 11.74 9.09
N LEU A 303 -11.39 12.79 9.05
CA LEU A 303 -10.57 13.17 10.21
C LEU A 303 -11.43 13.53 11.43
N SER A 304 -12.55 14.20 11.20
CA SER A 304 -13.51 14.54 12.27
C SER A 304 -14.14 13.30 12.89
N ALA A 305 -14.54 12.33 12.06
CA ALA A 305 -15.10 11.07 12.53
C ALA A 305 -14.08 10.27 13.35
N LEU A 306 -12.83 10.19 12.90
CA LEU A 306 -11.75 9.50 13.62
C LEU A 306 -11.45 10.17 14.97
N LYS A 307 -11.41 11.50 15.01
CA LYS A 307 -11.26 12.26 16.27
C LYS A 307 -12.39 11.94 17.24
N GLY A 308 -13.64 11.94 16.77
CA GLY A 308 -14.82 11.61 17.58
C GLY A 308 -14.80 10.19 18.15
N ARG A 309 -14.00 9.30 17.56
CA ARG A 309 -13.81 7.91 18.00
C ARG A 309 -12.57 7.69 18.87
N GLY A 310 -11.82 8.77 19.17
CA GLY A 310 -10.63 8.69 20.01
C GLY A 310 -9.47 7.93 19.36
N LEU A 311 -9.35 8.02 18.04
CA LEU A 311 -8.26 7.43 17.26
C LEU A 311 -7.21 8.49 16.89
N MET A 312 -5.99 8.04 16.62
CA MET A 312 -4.98 8.84 15.94
C MET A 312 -4.97 8.55 14.43
N TYR A 313 -4.29 9.40 13.66
CA TYR A 313 -4.06 9.20 12.24
C TYR A 313 -2.56 9.18 11.95
N VAL A 314 -2.11 8.19 11.18
CA VAL A 314 -0.76 8.14 10.61
C VAL A 314 -0.87 8.45 9.13
N ASP A 315 -0.32 9.57 8.70
CA ASP A 315 -0.14 9.84 7.28
C ASP A 315 1.10 9.08 6.81
N ASN A 316 0.95 8.20 5.82
CA ASN A 316 2.07 7.42 5.30
C ASN A 316 3.12 8.26 4.53
N GLY A 317 2.86 9.55 4.29
CA GLY A 317 3.82 10.47 3.66
C GLY A 317 4.00 10.27 2.16
N THR A 318 3.21 9.39 1.51
CA THR A 318 3.30 9.13 0.07
C THR A 318 2.90 10.32 -0.81
N SER A 319 2.19 11.30 -0.26
CA SER A 319 1.77 12.51 -0.96
C SER A 319 2.29 13.76 -0.26
N GLN A 320 3.19 14.50 -0.91
CA GLN A 320 3.65 15.81 -0.44
C GLN A 320 2.51 16.85 -0.37
N ARG A 321 1.40 16.60 -1.06
CA ARG A 321 0.21 17.46 -1.09
C ARG A 321 -0.84 17.07 -0.05
N SER A 322 -0.52 16.12 0.84
CA SER A 322 -1.44 15.70 1.88
C SER A 322 -1.83 16.86 2.79
N LEU A 323 -3.13 17.01 3.03
CA LEU A 323 -3.69 18.02 3.93
C LEU A 323 -3.89 17.48 5.35
N VAL A 324 -3.53 16.22 5.62
CA VAL A 324 -3.72 15.58 6.94
C VAL A 324 -3.00 16.35 8.05
N PRO A 325 -1.71 16.75 7.95
CA PRO A 325 -1.04 17.45 9.04
C PRO A 325 -1.73 18.79 9.37
N LYS A 326 -2.15 19.52 8.34
CA LYS A 326 -2.83 20.81 8.48
C LYS A 326 -4.22 20.64 9.12
N LEU A 327 -5.10 19.87 8.48
CA LEU A 327 -6.49 19.72 8.93
C LEU A 327 -6.59 18.97 10.26
N GLY A 328 -5.73 17.97 10.47
CA GLY A 328 -5.62 17.26 11.73
C GLY A 328 -5.19 18.19 12.87
N GLY A 329 -4.19 19.04 12.64
CA GLY A 329 -3.77 20.07 13.59
C GLY A 329 -4.88 21.07 13.94
N GLU A 330 -5.62 21.55 12.93
CA GLU A 330 -6.75 22.49 13.12
C GLU A 330 -7.85 21.92 14.03
N ILE A 331 -8.14 20.62 13.92
CA ILE A 331 -9.14 19.97 14.77
C ILE A 331 -8.53 19.34 16.03
N GLY A 332 -7.22 19.38 16.25
CA GLY A 332 -6.56 18.72 17.39
C GLY A 332 -6.66 17.19 17.36
N LEU A 333 -6.66 16.59 16.16
CA LEU A 333 -6.49 15.15 15.98
C LEU A 333 -5.00 14.79 16.17
N PRO A 334 -4.66 13.74 16.94
CA PRO A 334 -3.28 13.26 17.00
C PRO A 334 -2.84 12.73 15.63
N VAL A 335 -1.85 13.38 15.02
CA VAL A 335 -1.31 13.02 13.70
C VAL A 335 0.17 12.67 13.81
N ALA A 336 0.56 11.52 13.27
CA ALA A 336 1.94 11.19 12.94
C ALA A 336 2.14 11.27 11.42
N GLN A 337 3.31 11.73 10.98
CA GLN A 337 3.62 11.89 9.56
C GLN A 337 4.82 11.01 9.19
N GLY A 338 4.62 10.12 8.24
CA GLY A 338 5.67 9.35 7.58
C GLY A 338 6.63 10.28 6.86
N THR A 339 7.91 10.13 7.15
CA THR A 339 8.98 10.94 6.56
C THR A 339 9.75 10.19 5.47
N ARG A 340 9.65 8.85 5.44
CA ARG A 340 10.37 8.02 4.47
C ARG A 340 9.66 6.69 4.21
N MET A 341 9.59 6.30 2.94
CA MET A 341 9.32 4.92 2.55
C MET A 341 10.62 4.12 2.69
N VAL A 342 10.56 3.02 3.43
CA VAL A 342 11.71 2.16 3.74
C VAL A 342 12.00 1.18 2.61
N ASP A 343 10.97 0.70 1.93
CA ASP A 343 11.06 -0.28 0.85
C ASP A 343 10.39 0.19 -0.44
N PRO A 344 10.82 1.33 -1.02
CA PRO A 344 10.30 1.78 -2.31
C PRO A 344 10.55 0.75 -3.42
N VAL A 345 11.58 -0.10 -3.24
CA VAL A 345 11.89 -1.27 -4.04
C VAL A 345 12.21 -2.41 -3.08
N GLN A 346 11.75 -3.62 -3.39
CA GLN A 346 12.00 -4.84 -2.60
C GLN A 346 13.42 -5.38 -2.84
N ASN A 347 14.41 -4.56 -2.53
CA ASN A 347 15.83 -4.89 -2.64
C ASN A 347 16.51 -4.60 -1.30
N PRO A 348 17.29 -5.55 -0.74
CA PRO A 348 17.86 -5.41 0.60
C PRO A 348 18.81 -4.21 0.73
N ASP A 349 19.57 -3.87 -0.31
CA ASP A 349 20.50 -2.73 -0.26
C ASP A 349 19.76 -1.40 -0.28
N VAL A 350 18.66 -1.31 -1.06
CA VAL A 350 17.76 -0.15 -1.06
C VAL A 350 17.09 0.03 0.30
N VAL A 351 16.67 -1.07 0.94
CA VAL A 351 16.07 -1.04 2.28
C VAL A 351 17.09 -0.57 3.31
N LYS A 352 18.31 -1.12 3.33
CA LYS A 352 19.40 -0.67 4.22
C LYS A 352 19.72 0.80 4.04
N GLN A 353 19.83 1.27 2.80
CA GLN A 353 20.08 2.68 2.51
C GLN A 353 18.94 3.56 3.05
N SER A 354 17.68 3.16 2.82
CA SER A 354 16.52 3.91 3.30
C SER A 354 16.45 3.95 4.82
N LEU A 355 16.82 2.86 5.51
CA LEU A 355 16.92 2.82 6.99
C LEU A 355 18.04 3.72 7.51
N SER A 356 19.19 3.77 6.83
CA SER A 356 20.27 4.71 7.16
C SER A 356 19.81 6.17 7.00
N MET A 357 19.14 6.49 5.89
CA MET A 357 18.62 7.84 5.66
C MET A 357 17.52 8.23 6.66
N LEU A 358 16.71 7.26 7.11
CA LEU A 358 15.72 7.46 8.17
C LEU A 358 16.40 7.80 9.50
N GLU A 359 17.48 7.08 9.83
CA GLU A 359 18.32 7.34 11.00
C GLU A 359 18.92 8.75 10.98
N ASP A 360 19.49 9.16 9.85
CA ASP A 360 20.06 10.50 9.68
C ASP A 360 18.99 11.59 9.77
N GLY A 361 17.81 11.35 9.19
CA GLY A 361 16.66 12.24 9.32
C GLY A 361 16.23 12.43 10.77
N ALA A 362 16.23 11.36 11.57
CA ALA A 362 15.94 11.43 13.01
C ALA A 362 17.03 12.20 13.76
N LYS A 363 18.31 11.98 13.46
CA LYS A 363 19.42 12.73 14.10
C LYS A 363 19.34 14.23 13.82
N GLN A 364 18.91 14.61 12.63
CA GLN A 364 18.78 16.01 12.23
C GLN A 364 17.54 16.67 12.85
N SER A 365 16.41 15.97 12.88
CA SER A 365 15.11 16.54 13.24
C SER A 365 14.63 16.16 14.65
N GLY A 366 15.36 15.29 15.34
CA GLY A 366 14.99 14.67 16.62
C GLY A 366 13.98 13.51 16.51
N LEU A 367 13.27 13.40 15.38
CA LEU A 367 12.25 12.38 15.11
C LEU A 367 12.19 12.05 13.61
N ALA A 368 12.04 10.77 13.27
CA ALA A 368 11.62 10.34 11.93
C ALA A 368 10.67 9.14 11.99
N VAL A 369 9.81 8.99 10.97
CA VAL A 369 8.85 7.90 10.86
C VAL A 369 9.02 7.20 9.52
N GLY A 370 9.43 5.93 9.55
CA GLY A 370 9.55 5.08 8.37
C GLY A 370 8.29 4.27 8.13
N ILE A 371 7.84 4.20 6.88
CA ILE A 371 6.76 3.31 6.45
C ILE A 371 7.37 2.20 5.62
N ALA A 372 7.01 0.96 5.92
CA ALA A 372 7.52 -0.25 5.28
C ALA A 372 6.35 -1.16 4.89
N SER A 373 6.58 -2.12 4.00
CA SER A 373 5.62 -3.20 3.71
C SER A 373 6.10 -4.52 4.30
N ALA A 374 5.16 -5.43 4.58
CA ALA A 374 5.41 -6.75 5.17
C ALA A 374 6.06 -7.76 4.21
N PHE A 375 7.01 -7.33 3.36
CA PHE A 375 7.80 -8.25 2.55
C PHE A 375 8.89 -8.89 3.42
N PRO A 376 9.19 -10.21 3.26
CA PRO A 376 10.19 -10.90 4.08
C PRO A 376 11.55 -10.17 4.11
N VAL A 377 12.05 -9.73 2.95
CA VAL A 377 13.30 -8.97 2.85
C VAL A 377 13.26 -7.67 3.65
N THR A 378 12.15 -6.94 3.60
CA THR A 378 11.99 -5.69 4.36
C THR A 378 11.95 -5.97 5.86
N VAL A 379 11.20 -6.99 6.28
CA VAL A 379 11.07 -7.40 7.68
C VAL A 379 12.43 -7.79 8.26
N ASP A 380 13.20 -8.61 7.55
CA ASP A 380 14.49 -9.10 8.00
C ASP A 380 15.51 -7.95 8.16
N GLU A 381 15.54 -7.02 7.19
CA GLU A 381 16.43 -5.87 7.23
C GLU A 381 16.04 -4.86 8.32
N VAL A 382 14.74 -4.60 8.53
CA VAL A 382 14.27 -3.78 9.65
C VAL A 382 14.65 -4.39 10.99
N ALA A 383 14.45 -5.71 11.16
CA ALA A 383 14.81 -6.42 12.38
C ALA A 383 16.33 -6.42 12.63
N HIS A 384 17.13 -6.60 11.58
CA HIS A 384 18.59 -6.52 11.68
C HIS A 384 19.05 -5.10 12.06
N TRP A 385 18.56 -4.08 11.37
CA TRP A 385 18.86 -2.68 11.63
C TRP A 385 18.49 -2.26 13.06
N ALA A 386 17.32 -2.66 13.54
CA ALA A 386 16.82 -2.29 14.85
C ALA A 386 17.74 -2.75 16.00
N LYS A 387 18.41 -3.90 15.86
CA LYS A 387 19.40 -4.41 16.85
C LYS A 387 20.58 -3.46 17.04
N GLY A 388 20.95 -2.71 16.01
CA GLY A 388 22.09 -1.78 16.03
C GLY A 388 21.76 -0.38 16.57
N LEU A 389 20.49 0.00 16.68
CA LEU A 389 20.10 1.40 16.96
C LEU A 389 20.63 1.93 18.30
N LYS A 390 20.56 1.10 19.35
CA LYS A 390 21.02 1.47 20.70
C LYS A 390 22.50 1.88 20.69
N ALA A 391 23.33 1.16 19.95
CA ALA A 391 24.76 1.47 19.82
C ALA A 391 25.01 2.79 19.06
N LYS A 392 24.05 3.22 18.23
CA LYS A 392 24.11 4.48 17.48
C LYS A 392 23.45 5.66 18.20
N GLY A 393 22.95 5.46 19.42
CA GLY A 393 22.26 6.49 20.20
C GLY A 393 20.89 6.88 19.64
N VAL A 394 20.27 6.01 18.84
CA VAL A 394 18.93 6.22 18.26
C VAL A 394 17.95 5.30 18.96
N VAL A 395 16.74 5.81 19.20
CA VAL A 395 15.72 5.12 19.98
C VAL A 395 14.55 4.72 19.09
N LEU A 396 14.29 3.42 18.98
CA LEU A 396 13.10 2.92 18.31
C LEU A 396 11.89 3.05 19.24
N VAL A 397 10.80 3.64 18.75
CA VAL A 397 9.56 3.86 19.50
C VAL A 397 8.33 3.48 18.67
N PRO A 398 7.21 3.08 19.30
CA PRO A 398 5.93 2.93 18.62
C PRO A 398 5.45 4.26 18.03
N VAL A 399 4.61 4.23 16.99
CA VAL A 399 4.22 5.45 16.28
C VAL A 399 3.38 6.39 17.17
N THR A 400 2.59 5.88 18.12
CA THR A 400 1.88 6.74 19.09
C THR A 400 2.82 7.64 19.90
N ALA A 401 4.05 7.23 20.17
CA ALA A 401 5.04 8.00 20.92
C ALA A 401 5.63 9.18 20.12
N THR A 402 5.34 9.24 18.83
CA THR A 402 5.77 10.33 17.93
C THR A 402 4.83 11.53 18.01
N VAL A 403 3.61 11.33 18.53
CA VAL A 403 2.60 12.38 18.64
C VAL A 403 2.61 12.96 20.06
N GLY A 404 2.88 14.27 20.17
CA GLY A 404 2.87 14.97 21.46
C GLY A 404 4.21 14.99 22.23
N GLY A 405 5.35 14.68 21.59
CA GLY A 405 6.69 15.01 22.11
C GLY A 405 7.04 16.50 21.87
N PRO A 406 7.99 17.09 22.61
CA PRO A 406 8.04 18.53 22.85
C PRO A 406 8.25 19.35 21.57
N LYS A 407 7.57 20.50 21.54
CA LYS A 407 7.91 21.64 20.66
C LYS A 407 9.24 22.25 21.08
#